data_AF-A0A7D9JR81-F1
#
_entry.id   AF-A0A7D9JR81-F1
#
_cell.length_a   1.000
_cell.length_b   1.000
_cell.length_c   1.000
_cell.angle_alpha   90.00
_cell.angle_beta   90.00
_cell.angle_gamma   90.00
#
_symmetry.space_group_name_H-M   'P 1'
#
loop_
_entity.id
_entity.type
_entity.pdbx_description
1 polymer ?
#
loop_
_entity_poly.entity_id
_entity_poly.type
_entity_poly.pdbx_seq_one_letter_code
_entity_poly.pdbx_strand_id
1 'polypeptide(L)'
;MMTFVKYAVRVNKLFKDILNYWGKYLSSPESTYVLTDDPRSGWFGTDAMEAMPNFVKEFECDPKKPHYGYKSWDDFFVRKYRPGIRPVEAPDDDYVIANACESAPFKLAREVCKRDWFWIKNQQYSLDHMLNNHDLAAKFYGGTVYQAFLSATSYHRWHSPVSGLILKTEVVDGSYYSQTYNIQTDAASPNESQAYLCQVAARGIIYILADNPDIGLMVFVSIGMSEVSTNEITVKTGDHVKKGDELGMFHFGGSTHCLVFQPHVHVDFDLRGQTPGTDEKLFNIPVRSKIAVVKKPKGGK
;
A
#
# COMPACT_ATOMS: atom_id res chain seq x y z
N MET A 1 -26.39 -21.11 0.00
CA MET A 1 -25.10 -20.53 -0.44
C MET A 1 -25.28 -19.33 -1.38
N MET A 2 -26.03 -19.44 -2.49
CA MET A 2 -26.34 -18.31 -3.39
C MET A 2 -27.04 -17.10 -2.74
N THR A 3 -27.93 -17.33 -1.77
CA THR A 3 -28.65 -16.25 -1.07
C THR A 3 -27.70 -15.41 -0.21
N PHE A 4 -26.76 -16.06 0.49
CA PHE A 4 -25.76 -15.40 1.35
C PHE A 4 -24.80 -14.51 0.55
N VAL A 5 -24.36 -14.98 -0.63
CA VAL A 5 -23.52 -14.19 -1.56
C VAL A 5 -24.24 -12.94 -2.06
N LYS A 6 -25.55 -13.02 -2.35
CA LYS A 6 -26.35 -11.85 -2.75
C LYS A 6 -26.52 -10.82 -1.63
N TYR A 7 -26.67 -11.27 -0.37
CA TYR A 7 -26.73 -10.35 0.77
C TYR A 7 -25.38 -9.65 1.03
N ALA A 8 -24.26 -10.36 0.89
CA ALA A 8 -22.92 -9.78 1.05
C ALA A 8 -22.65 -8.65 0.03
N VAL A 9 -23.04 -8.85 -1.24
CA VAL A 9 -22.89 -7.81 -2.28
C VAL A 9 -23.73 -6.56 -1.96
N ARG A 10 -24.98 -6.74 -1.50
CA ARG A 10 -25.85 -5.62 -1.14
C ARG A 10 -25.35 -4.87 0.09
N VAL A 11 -24.87 -5.59 1.10
CA VAL A 11 -24.28 -5.01 2.31
C VAL A 11 -23.01 -4.24 1.97
N ASN A 12 -22.10 -4.81 1.18
CA ASN A 12 -20.89 -4.12 0.73
C ASN A 12 -21.20 -2.85 -0.06
N LYS A 13 -22.24 -2.85 -0.90
CA LYS A 13 -22.68 -1.64 -1.60
C LYS A 13 -23.16 -0.56 -0.64
N LEU A 14 -23.95 -0.90 0.37
CA LEU A 14 -24.41 0.08 1.37
C LEU A 14 -23.25 0.63 2.20
N PHE A 15 -22.31 -0.23 2.62
CA PHE A 15 -21.09 0.23 3.27
C PHE A 15 -20.27 1.14 2.36
N LYS A 16 -20.12 0.78 1.07
CA LYS A 16 -19.48 1.65 0.08
C LYS A 16 -20.14 3.02 0.04
N ASP A 17 -21.47 3.09 0.00
CA ASP A 17 -22.20 4.37 -0.06
C ASP A 17 -22.00 5.21 1.21
N ILE A 18 -22.06 4.58 2.40
CA ILE A 18 -21.78 5.23 3.69
C ILE A 18 -20.34 5.76 3.72
N LEU A 19 -19.38 4.94 3.31
CA LEU A 19 -17.97 5.27 3.34
C LEU A 19 -17.65 6.36 2.31
N ASN A 20 -18.23 6.31 1.10
CA ASN A 20 -18.10 7.39 0.13
C ASN A 20 -18.66 8.71 0.66
N TYR A 21 -19.76 8.67 1.41
CA TYR A 21 -20.30 9.86 2.08
C TYR A 21 -19.33 10.38 3.15
N TRP A 22 -18.76 9.49 3.97
CA TRP A 22 -17.72 9.84 4.93
C TRP A 22 -16.48 10.44 4.26
N GLY A 23 -16.05 9.88 3.13
CA GLY A 23 -14.95 10.43 2.32
C GLY A 23 -15.22 11.86 1.85
N LYS A 24 -16.46 12.19 1.45
CA LYS A 24 -16.83 13.57 1.12
C LYS A 24 -16.66 14.52 2.30
N TYR A 25 -17.02 14.08 3.51
CA TYR A 25 -16.78 14.84 4.73
C TYR A 25 -15.27 14.99 5.00
N LEU A 26 -14.48 13.91 4.90
CA LEU A 26 -13.04 13.95 5.13
C LEU A 26 -12.27 14.83 4.13
N SER A 27 -12.81 15.02 2.92
CA SER A 27 -12.26 15.94 1.92
C SER A 27 -12.80 17.38 2.06
N SER A 28 -13.71 17.65 2.99
CA SER A 28 -14.30 18.97 3.22
C SER A 28 -13.56 19.79 4.29
N PRO A 29 -13.65 21.13 4.29
CA PRO A 29 -13.05 21.97 5.34
C PRO A 29 -13.53 21.66 6.75
N GLU A 30 -14.74 21.13 6.92
CA GLU A 30 -15.31 20.76 8.21
C GLU A 30 -14.48 19.67 8.91
N SER A 31 -13.74 18.86 8.16
CA SER A 31 -12.85 17.83 8.70
C SER A 31 -11.57 18.35 9.34
N THR A 32 -11.22 19.64 9.18
CA THR A 32 -9.97 20.18 9.76
C THR A 32 -10.02 20.32 11.28
N TYR A 33 -11.15 20.03 11.93
CA TYR A 33 -11.31 20.10 13.38
C TYR A 33 -10.33 19.18 14.15
N VAL A 34 -9.78 18.15 13.52
CA VAL A 34 -8.74 17.27 14.10
C VAL A 34 -7.30 17.74 13.80
N LEU A 35 -7.12 18.72 12.93
CA LEU A 35 -5.82 19.29 12.56
C LEU A 35 -5.43 20.40 13.55
N THR A 36 -5.28 20.00 14.82
CA THR A 36 -5.00 20.88 15.97
C THR A 36 -3.73 20.42 16.71
N ASP A 37 -3.28 21.26 17.64
CA ASP A 37 -2.17 21.00 18.57
C ASP A 37 -2.62 20.32 19.87
N ASP A 38 -3.86 19.82 19.95
CA ASP A 38 -4.31 19.05 21.12
C ASP A 38 -3.37 17.84 21.32
N PRO A 39 -2.76 17.66 22.51
CA PRO A 39 -1.66 16.71 22.68
C PRO A 39 -1.97 15.26 22.33
N ARG A 40 -3.24 14.84 22.45
CA ARG A 40 -3.67 13.43 22.32
C ARG A 40 -4.55 13.17 21.11
N SER A 41 -5.39 14.13 20.73
CA SER A 41 -6.39 13.97 19.66
C SER A 41 -6.08 14.82 18.43
N GLY A 42 -5.16 15.77 18.54
CA GLY A 42 -4.73 16.64 17.44
C GLY A 42 -3.65 16.00 16.58
N TRP A 43 -3.77 16.14 15.27
CA TRP A 43 -2.77 15.65 14.31
C TRP A 43 -1.46 16.48 14.27
N PHE A 44 -1.43 17.61 14.97
CA PHE A 44 -0.22 18.38 15.28
C PHE A 44 0.14 18.37 16.78
N GLY A 45 -0.56 17.55 17.56
CA GLY A 45 -0.28 17.33 18.99
C GLY A 45 0.97 16.51 19.24
N THR A 46 1.34 16.40 20.52
CA THR A 46 2.53 15.69 20.99
C THR A 46 2.60 14.25 20.46
N ASP A 47 1.52 13.47 20.60
CA ASP A 47 1.52 12.05 20.22
C ASP A 47 1.72 11.88 18.70
N ALA A 48 1.03 12.70 17.89
CA ALA A 48 1.16 12.68 16.43
C ALA A 48 2.54 13.15 15.97
N MET A 49 3.11 14.17 16.62
CA MET A 49 4.44 14.71 16.30
C MET A 49 5.57 13.80 16.79
N GLU A 50 5.39 13.01 17.85
CA GLU A 50 6.35 11.96 18.23
C GLU A 50 6.45 10.89 17.13
N ALA A 51 5.32 10.53 16.50
CA ALA A 51 5.30 9.67 15.33
C ALA A 51 5.76 10.35 14.02
N MET A 52 5.82 11.69 13.98
CA MET A 52 6.23 12.49 12.82
C MET A 52 7.22 13.62 13.22
N PRO A 53 8.39 13.29 13.79
CA PRO A 53 9.24 14.26 14.52
C PRO A 53 9.84 15.38 13.65
N ASN A 54 9.87 15.19 12.32
CA ASN A 54 10.37 16.19 11.38
C ASN A 54 9.26 16.76 10.48
N PHE A 55 8.00 16.70 10.89
CA PHE A 55 6.83 17.01 10.04
C PHE A 55 7.00 18.28 9.19
N VAL A 56 7.31 19.42 9.81
CA VAL A 56 7.43 20.71 9.11
C VAL A 56 8.61 20.74 8.14
N LYS A 57 9.70 20.02 8.44
CA LYS A 57 10.86 19.92 7.54
C LYS A 57 10.58 18.99 6.36
N GLU A 58 9.82 17.93 6.60
CA GLU A 58 9.57 16.90 5.60
C GLU A 58 8.41 17.22 4.66
N PHE A 59 7.31 17.77 5.15
CA PHE A 59 6.08 17.95 4.37
C PHE A 59 5.85 19.37 3.90
N GLU A 60 5.17 19.51 2.76
CA GLU A 60 4.74 20.79 2.19
C GLU A 60 3.64 21.42 3.04
N CYS A 61 4.04 22.16 4.07
CA CYS A 61 3.12 22.87 4.97
C CYS A 61 3.69 24.23 5.41
N ASP A 62 2.85 25.06 6.03
CA ASP A 62 3.24 26.35 6.62
C ASP A 62 2.62 26.47 8.02
N PRO A 63 3.42 26.27 9.10
CA PRO A 63 2.91 26.34 10.48
C PRO A 63 2.27 27.68 10.87
N LYS A 64 2.48 28.74 10.09
CA LYS A 64 1.87 30.05 10.34
C LYS A 64 0.44 30.16 9.80
N LYS A 65 0.00 29.21 8.97
CA LYS A 65 -1.36 29.17 8.42
C LYS A 65 -2.26 28.30 9.29
N PRO A 66 -3.59 28.57 9.30
CA PRO A 66 -4.56 27.64 9.89
C PRO A 66 -4.34 26.22 9.39
N HIS A 67 -4.35 25.25 10.30
CA HIS A 67 -4.14 23.82 10.00
C HIS A 67 -2.89 23.55 9.17
N TYR A 68 -1.84 24.36 9.36
CA TYR A 68 -0.58 24.32 8.60
C TYR A 68 -0.75 24.49 7.08
N GLY A 69 -1.89 25.03 6.63
CA GLY A 69 -2.22 25.25 5.23
C GLY A 69 -3.03 24.12 4.58
N TYR A 70 -3.30 23.01 5.28
CA TYR A 70 -4.15 21.93 4.78
C TYR A 70 -5.63 22.35 4.82
N LYS A 71 -6.38 21.99 3.78
CA LYS A 71 -7.76 22.41 3.58
C LYS A 71 -8.80 21.41 4.07
N SER A 72 -8.38 20.19 4.36
CA SER A 72 -9.20 19.10 4.87
C SER A 72 -8.30 18.05 5.52
N TRP A 73 -8.88 17.10 6.24
CA TRP A 73 -8.13 15.98 6.79
C TRP A 73 -7.53 15.11 5.68
N ASP A 74 -8.27 14.91 4.57
CA ASP A 74 -7.75 14.18 3.41
C ASP A 74 -6.54 14.88 2.78
N ASP A 75 -6.57 16.21 2.61
CA ASP A 75 -5.43 17.00 2.11
C ASP A 75 -4.17 16.82 3.00
N PHE A 76 -4.36 16.73 4.32
CA PHE A 76 -3.30 16.38 5.26
C PHE A 76 -2.86 14.90 5.14
N PHE A 77 -3.80 13.97 4.93
CA PHE A 77 -3.51 12.55 4.85
C PHE A 77 -2.69 12.22 3.60
N VAL A 78 -3.05 12.81 2.45
CA VAL A 78 -2.32 12.73 1.18
C VAL A 78 -1.28 13.83 1.02
N ARG A 79 -0.76 14.38 2.13
CA ARG A 79 0.29 15.42 2.13
C ARG A 79 1.48 15.03 1.27
N LYS A 80 2.14 16.04 0.70
CA LYS A 80 3.34 15.87 -0.14
C LYS A 80 4.60 16.11 0.68
N TYR A 81 5.65 15.36 0.38
CA TYR A 81 6.99 15.71 0.84
C TYR A 81 7.45 16.99 0.14
N ARG A 82 8.22 17.82 0.86
CA ARG A 82 8.97 18.90 0.24
C ARG A 82 9.97 18.34 -0.77
N PRO A 83 10.35 19.12 -1.81
CA PRO A 83 11.38 18.71 -2.75
C PRO A 83 12.66 18.25 -2.03
N GLY A 84 13.17 17.08 -2.42
CA GLY A 84 14.44 16.53 -1.91
C GLY A 84 14.36 15.66 -0.64
N ILE A 85 13.21 15.55 0.03
CA ILE A 85 13.09 14.81 1.32
C ILE A 85 13.12 13.27 1.15
N ARG A 86 12.86 12.77 -0.06
CA ARG A 86 12.95 11.34 -0.42
C ARG A 86 13.50 11.19 -1.85
N PRO A 87 14.82 11.33 -2.07
CA PRO A 87 15.42 11.07 -3.36
C PRO A 87 15.33 9.57 -3.69
N VAL A 88 15.30 9.24 -4.98
CA VAL A 88 15.35 7.85 -5.44
C VAL A 88 16.74 7.30 -5.17
N GLU A 89 16.82 6.18 -4.44
CA GLU A 89 18.08 5.48 -4.23
C GLU A 89 18.45 4.69 -5.49
N ALA A 90 19.70 4.86 -5.96
CA ALA A 90 20.22 4.27 -7.19
C ALA A 90 19.31 4.51 -8.42
N PRO A 91 19.01 5.78 -8.78
CA PRO A 91 18.02 6.11 -9.81
C PRO A 91 18.34 5.51 -11.18
N ASP A 92 19.62 5.33 -11.50
CA ASP A 92 20.12 4.84 -12.79
C ASP A 92 20.45 3.34 -12.80
N ASP A 93 20.18 2.61 -11.70
CA ASP A 93 20.39 1.16 -11.63
C ASP A 93 19.05 0.41 -11.70
N ASP A 94 18.69 -0.09 -12.88
CA ASP A 94 17.44 -0.81 -13.10
C ASP A 94 17.40 -2.21 -12.47
N TYR A 95 18.47 -2.66 -11.79
CA TYR A 95 18.43 -3.87 -10.95
C TYR A 95 18.00 -3.57 -9.51
N VAL A 96 18.00 -2.31 -9.10
CA VAL A 96 17.56 -1.87 -7.78
C VAL A 96 16.05 -1.59 -7.79
N ILE A 97 15.33 -2.31 -6.94
CA ILE A 97 13.91 -2.09 -6.65
C ILE A 97 13.80 -1.02 -5.56
N ALA A 98 13.10 0.07 -5.88
CA ALA A 98 12.78 1.11 -4.92
C ALA A 98 11.55 0.73 -4.07
N ASN A 99 11.50 1.20 -2.82
CA ASN A 99 10.34 1.05 -1.98
C ASN A 99 9.18 1.84 -2.58
N ALA A 100 8.05 1.18 -2.79
CA ALA A 100 6.89 1.84 -3.39
C ALA A 100 6.17 2.75 -2.40
N CYS A 101 6.25 2.48 -1.09
CA CYS A 101 5.55 3.21 -0.04
C CYS A 101 6.50 3.58 1.12
N GLU A 102 6.14 4.55 1.94
CA GLU A 102 6.79 4.79 3.24
C GLU A 102 6.17 3.79 4.23
N SER A 103 6.80 2.62 4.38
CA SER A 103 6.11 1.44 4.93
C SER A 103 7.03 0.47 5.66
N ALA A 104 6.49 -0.26 6.62
CA ALA A 104 7.19 -1.28 7.38
C ALA A 104 6.93 -2.71 6.81
N PRO A 105 7.96 -3.57 6.68
CA PRO A 105 7.81 -4.92 6.14
C PRO A 105 6.87 -5.79 6.96
N PHE A 106 5.85 -6.37 6.31
CA PHE A 106 4.85 -7.22 6.97
C PHE A 106 5.05 -8.70 6.64
N LYS A 107 5.16 -9.04 5.35
CA LYS A 107 5.33 -10.43 4.93
C LYS A 107 6.14 -10.54 3.64
N LEU A 108 6.92 -11.62 3.56
CA LEU A 108 7.62 -12.02 2.34
C LEU A 108 7.31 -13.49 2.07
N ALA A 109 6.73 -13.78 0.90
CA ALA A 109 6.44 -15.13 0.45
C ALA A 109 7.15 -15.40 -0.88
N ARG A 110 7.73 -16.59 -1.01
CA ARG A 110 8.37 -17.07 -2.24
C ARG A 110 7.67 -18.34 -2.70
N GLU A 111 7.82 -18.66 -3.97
CA GLU A 111 7.24 -19.84 -4.61
C GLU A 111 5.70 -19.89 -4.45
N VAL A 112 5.05 -18.73 -4.55
CA VAL A 112 3.60 -18.61 -4.28
C VAL A 112 2.76 -19.39 -5.32
N CYS A 113 1.96 -20.35 -4.89
CA CYS A 113 1.17 -21.19 -5.79
C CYS A 113 -0.14 -20.50 -6.24
N LYS A 114 -0.79 -21.10 -7.26
CA LYS A 114 -2.11 -20.67 -7.76
C LYS A 114 -3.14 -20.53 -6.64
N ARG A 115 -3.30 -21.60 -5.86
CA ARG A 115 -4.09 -21.65 -4.64
C ARG A 115 -3.15 -22.17 -3.58
N ASP A 116 -2.83 -21.35 -2.60
CA ASP A 116 -1.87 -21.73 -1.59
C ASP A 116 -2.48 -21.82 -0.20
N TRP A 117 -1.87 -22.69 0.59
CA TRP A 117 -2.04 -22.77 2.03
C TRP A 117 -0.85 -22.08 2.70
N PHE A 118 -0.63 -20.80 2.40
CA PHE A 118 0.47 -20.07 3.04
C PHE A 118 0.02 -18.91 3.91
N TRP A 119 -0.13 -19.23 5.20
CA TRP A 119 0.12 -18.41 6.38
C TRP A 119 -0.23 -16.93 6.28
N ILE A 120 -1.42 -16.63 5.81
CA ILE A 120 -2.08 -15.37 6.09
C ILE A 120 -3.13 -15.73 7.14
N LYS A 121 -2.64 -15.96 8.38
CA LYS A 121 -3.41 -16.23 9.60
C LYS A 121 -4.58 -17.21 9.40
N ASN A 122 -4.27 -18.47 9.04
CA ASN A 122 -5.23 -19.59 8.89
C ASN A 122 -6.28 -19.46 7.77
N GLN A 123 -6.08 -18.62 6.74
CA GLN A 123 -7.01 -18.51 5.61
C GLN A 123 -6.36 -18.89 4.27
N GLN A 124 -7.15 -19.50 3.38
CA GLN A 124 -6.74 -19.83 2.00
C GLN A 124 -6.64 -18.54 1.18
N TYR A 125 -5.51 -18.29 0.52
CA TYR A 125 -5.39 -17.16 -0.41
C TYR A 125 -4.73 -17.55 -1.73
N SER A 126 -5.27 -17.03 -2.83
CA SER A 126 -4.75 -17.23 -4.18
C SER A 126 -4.26 -15.91 -4.76
N LEU A 127 -3.18 -16.00 -5.54
CA LEU A 127 -2.78 -14.90 -6.43
C LEU A 127 -3.92 -14.50 -7.37
N ASP A 128 -4.78 -15.45 -7.75
CA ASP A 128 -5.98 -15.19 -8.55
C ASP A 128 -6.87 -14.14 -7.87
N HIS A 129 -7.22 -14.29 -6.60
CA HIS A 129 -8.08 -13.30 -5.93
C HIS A 129 -7.39 -11.93 -5.78
N MET A 130 -6.10 -11.93 -5.39
CA MET A 130 -5.32 -10.69 -5.29
C MET A 130 -5.35 -9.92 -6.61
N LEU A 131 -5.18 -10.62 -7.72
CA LEU A 131 -5.11 -10.07 -9.07
C LEU A 131 -6.46 -10.12 -9.80
N ASN A 132 -7.57 -10.14 -9.06
CA ASN A 132 -8.95 -10.10 -9.55
C ASN A 132 -9.31 -11.13 -10.64
N ASN A 133 -8.75 -12.33 -10.52
CA ASN A 133 -8.87 -13.44 -11.47
C ASN A 133 -8.43 -13.06 -12.89
N HIS A 134 -7.53 -12.09 -13.02
CA HIS A 134 -6.99 -11.67 -14.30
C HIS A 134 -6.13 -12.78 -14.91
N ASP A 135 -6.19 -12.97 -16.23
CA ASP A 135 -5.45 -14.03 -16.94
C ASP A 135 -3.93 -13.94 -16.74
N LEU A 136 -3.42 -12.73 -16.48
CA LEU A 136 -2.01 -12.50 -16.17
C LEU A 136 -1.59 -13.05 -14.80
N ALA A 137 -2.51 -13.37 -13.89
CA ALA A 137 -2.17 -13.92 -12.57
C ALA A 137 -1.32 -15.19 -12.66
N ALA A 138 -1.59 -16.03 -13.67
CA ALA A 138 -0.84 -17.26 -13.92
C ALA A 138 0.65 -17.03 -14.21
N LYS A 139 1.04 -15.86 -14.68
CA LYS A 139 2.45 -15.51 -14.92
C LYS A 139 3.26 -15.34 -13.64
N PHE A 140 2.60 -15.24 -12.49
CA PHE A 140 3.20 -15.01 -11.18
C PHE A 140 3.19 -16.24 -10.27
N TYR A 141 2.61 -17.36 -10.72
CA TYR A 141 2.62 -18.60 -9.94
C TYR A 141 4.04 -19.16 -9.85
N GLY A 142 4.51 -19.45 -8.63
CA GLY A 142 5.91 -19.75 -8.31
C GLY A 142 6.74 -18.49 -8.02
N GLY A 143 6.12 -17.31 -8.05
CA GLY A 143 6.76 -16.01 -7.91
C GLY A 143 7.08 -15.62 -6.47
N THR A 144 7.36 -14.34 -6.29
CA THR A 144 7.61 -13.73 -4.97
C THR A 144 6.62 -12.62 -4.70
N VAL A 145 6.08 -12.58 -3.48
CA VAL A 145 5.19 -11.51 -2.99
C VAL A 145 5.83 -10.88 -1.77
N TYR A 146 6.09 -9.57 -1.85
CA TYR A 146 6.45 -8.73 -0.71
C TYR A 146 5.23 -7.91 -0.31
N GLN A 147 4.95 -7.84 0.99
CA GLN A 147 3.89 -7.04 1.57
C GLN A 147 4.46 -6.15 2.68
N ALA A 148 4.02 -4.89 2.71
CA ALA A 148 4.35 -3.93 3.75
C ALA A 148 3.14 -3.07 4.12
N PHE A 149 3.12 -2.58 5.36
CA PHE A 149 2.00 -1.81 5.91
C PHE A 149 2.40 -0.35 6.11
N LEU A 150 1.40 0.53 6.04
CA LEU A 150 1.54 1.96 6.31
C LEU A 150 0.74 2.27 7.58
N SER A 151 1.37 2.94 8.54
CA SER A 151 0.65 3.52 9.67
C SER A 151 -0.12 4.76 9.22
N ALA A 152 -1.16 5.17 9.95
CA ALA A 152 -1.92 6.38 9.62
C ALA A 152 -1.07 7.67 9.61
N THR A 153 0.07 7.68 10.31
CA THR A 153 1.05 8.78 10.32
C THR A 153 2.11 8.68 9.21
N SER A 154 2.10 7.62 8.41
CA SER A 154 2.99 7.44 7.27
C SER A 154 2.60 8.34 6.09
N TYR A 155 3.46 8.39 5.07
CA TYR A 155 3.15 9.02 3.79
C TYR A 155 2.37 8.05 2.90
N HIS A 156 1.19 8.47 2.44
CA HIS A 156 0.19 7.59 1.82
C HIS A 156 0.13 7.67 0.29
N ARG A 157 1.10 8.33 -0.34
CA ARG A 157 1.26 8.28 -1.80
C ARG A 157 2.27 7.19 -2.14
N TRP A 158 1.99 6.44 -3.20
CA TRP A 158 2.83 5.34 -3.63
C TRP A 158 3.55 5.67 -4.93
N HIS A 159 4.71 5.05 -5.10
CA HIS A 159 5.66 5.36 -6.15
C HIS A 159 6.11 4.11 -6.90
N SER A 160 6.53 4.29 -8.15
CA SER A 160 6.95 3.18 -8.99
C SER A 160 8.23 2.54 -8.45
N PRO A 161 8.22 1.23 -8.18
CA PRO A 161 9.40 0.53 -7.68
C PRO A 161 10.48 0.36 -8.76
N VAL A 162 10.11 0.47 -10.04
CA VAL A 162 10.96 0.28 -11.23
C VAL A 162 10.57 1.28 -12.31
N SER A 163 11.47 1.54 -13.26
CA SER A 163 11.11 2.20 -14.52
C SER A 163 10.42 1.20 -15.45
N GLY A 164 9.41 1.63 -16.20
CA GLY A 164 8.71 0.73 -17.12
C GLY A 164 7.40 1.25 -17.69
N LEU A 165 6.79 0.44 -18.55
CA LEU A 165 5.50 0.70 -19.17
C LEU A 165 4.36 0.21 -18.26
N ILE A 166 3.39 1.09 -17.98
CA ILE A 166 2.13 0.72 -17.33
C ILE A 166 1.28 -0.07 -18.33
N LEU A 167 1.29 -1.40 -18.22
CA LEU A 167 0.54 -2.28 -19.12
C LEU A 167 -0.95 -2.29 -18.83
N LYS A 168 -1.34 -2.15 -17.56
CA LYS A 168 -2.73 -2.13 -17.14
C LYS A 168 -2.86 -1.55 -15.74
N THR A 169 -3.95 -0.83 -15.51
CA THR A 169 -4.41 -0.43 -14.18
C THR A 169 -5.83 -0.92 -13.93
N GLU A 170 -6.15 -1.23 -12.68
CA GLU A 170 -7.48 -1.67 -12.27
C GLU A 170 -7.76 -1.25 -10.83
N VAL A 171 -8.95 -0.69 -10.57
CA VAL A 171 -9.45 -0.49 -9.20
C VAL A 171 -10.57 -1.49 -8.97
N VAL A 172 -10.40 -2.33 -7.95
CA VAL A 172 -11.36 -3.37 -7.59
C VAL A 172 -12.01 -3.00 -6.28
N ASP A 173 -13.34 -2.96 -6.29
CA ASP A 173 -14.15 -2.76 -5.09
C ASP A 173 -13.98 -3.94 -4.11
N GLY A 174 -14.03 -3.64 -2.82
CA GLY A 174 -13.91 -4.62 -1.75
C GLY A 174 -15.14 -4.74 -0.85
N SER A 175 -15.02 -5.65 0.13
CA SER A 175 -15.76 -5.67 1.38
C SER A 175 -15.10 -4.67 2.32
N TYR A 176 -15.91 -3.75 2.82
CA TYR A 176 -15.46 -2.61 3.59
C TYR A 176 -15.41 -2.86 5.10
N TYR A 177 -15.80 -4.06 5.52
CA TYR A 177 -15.68 -4.53 6.89
C TYR A 177 -15.61 -6.06 6.92
N SER A 178 -14.56 -6.61 7.51
CA SER A 178 -14.41 -8.05 7.66
C SER A 178 -13.47 -8.37 8.81
N GLN A 179 -14.04 -8.82 9.93
CA GLN A 179 -13.29 -9.29 11.10
C GLN A 179 -13.10 -10.81 10.98
N THR A 180 -11.91 -11.29 11.31
CA THR A 180 -11.65 -12.74 11.38
C THR A 180 -12.36 -13.32 12.61
N TYR A 181 -12.97 -14.50 12.48
CA TYR A 181 -13.82 -15.12 13.53
C TYR A 181 -13.03 -15.62 14.76
N ASN A 182 -11.68 -15.55 14.78
CA ASN A 182 -10.84 -16.30 15.71
C ASN A 182 -9.89 -15.45 16.60
N ILE A 183 -10.15 -14.16 16.79
CA ILE A 183 -9.38 -13.32 17.72
C ILE A 183 -10.24 -13.09 18.97
N GLN A 184 -9.95 -13.84 20.04
CA GLN A 184 -10.79 -13.84 21.26
C GLN A 184 -10.50 -12.69 22.25
N THR A 185 -9.58 -11.78 21.92
CA THR A 185 -9.32 -10.56 22.70
C THR A 185 -8.72 -9.51 21.77
N ASP A 186 -9.43 -8.44 21.45
CA ASP A 186 -8.82 -7.33 20.73
C ASP A 186 -9.53 -6.00 21.00
N ALA A 187 -8.88 -5.14 21.78
CA ALA A 187 -9.40 -3.84 22.11
C ALA A 187 -9.19 -2.79 20.99
N ALA A 188 -8.43 -3.09 19.90
CA ALA A 188 -8.11 -2.07 18.88
C ALA A 188 -7.51 -2.52 17.50
N SER A 189 -7.43 -3.79 17.06
CA SER A 189 -6.47 -4.19 16.00
C SER A 189 -7.00 -4.46 14.58
N PRO A 190 -6.83 -3.50 13.64
CA PRO A 190 -6.64 -3.78 12.21
C PRO A 190 -5.37 -4.59 11.93
N ASN A 191 -4.33 -4.42 12.76
CA ASN A 191 -3.00 -5.01 12.55
C ASN A 191 -3.03 -6.54 12.61
N GLU A 192 -3.89 -7.10 13.45
CA GLU A 192 -4.05 -8.54 13.53
C GLU A 192 -4.89 -9.11 12.38
N SER A 193 -5.70 -8.30 11.70
CA SER A 193 -6.58 -8.72 10.60
C SER A 193 -6.06 -8.39 9.18
N GLN A 194 -4.92 -7.71 9.03
CA GLN A 194 -4.39 -7.23 7.73
C GLN A 194 -4.31 -8.32 6.66
N ALA A 195 -3.89 -9.50 7.11
CA ALA A 195 -3.82 -10.73 6.37
C ALA A 195 -5.16 -11.07 5.67
N TYR A 196 -6.26 -11.07 6.43
CA TYR A 196 -7.61 -11.33 5.94
C TYR A 196 -8.17 -10.18 5.11
N LEU A 197 -7.86 -8.93 5.49
CA LEU A 197 -8.33 -7.74 4.78
C LEU A 197 -7.87 -7.72 3.32
N CYS A 198 -6.65 -8.18 3.01
CA CYS A 198 -6.15 -8.25 1.63
C CYS A 198 -7.04 -9.03 0.67
N GLN A 199 -7.79 -10.02 1.15
CA GLN A 199 -8.59 -10.91 0.31
C GLN A 199 -9.90 -10.30 -0.17
N VAL A 200 -10.40 -9.35 0.60
CA VAL A 200 -11.72 -8.77 0.41
C VAL A 200 -11.67 -7.26 0.27
N ALA A 201 -10.56 -6.59 0.57
CA ALA A 201 -10.44 -5.13 0.53
C ALA A 201 -10.51 -4.51 -0.88
N ALA A 202 -10.86 -3.22 -0.90
CA ALA A 202 -10.70 -2.40 -2.09
C ALA A 202 -9.21 -2.31 -2.43
N ARG A 203 -8.86 -2.46 -3.71
CA ARG A 203 -7.46 -2.50 -4.14
C ARG A 203 -7.23 -1.85 -5.49
N GLY A 204 -6.09 -1.20 -5.64
CA GLY A 204 -5.54 -0.78 -6.92
C GLY A 204 -4.54 -1.82 -7.40
N ILE A 205 -4.60 -2.21 -8.66
CA ILE A 205 -3.69 -3.19 -9.29
C ILE A 205 -3.03 -2.49 -10.48
N ILE A 206 -1.69 -2.43 -10.48
CA ILE A 206 -0.90 -1.78 -11.52
C ILE A 206 0.12 -2.78 -12.05
N TYR A 207 -0.06 -3.20 -13.30
CA TYR A 207 0.87 -4.05 -14.01
C TYR A 207 1.94 -3.19 -14.69
N ILE A 208 3.19 -3.40 -14.33
CA ILE A 208 4.34 -2.65 -14.84
C ILE A 208 5.23 -3.62 -15.59
N LEU A 209 5.42 -3.39 -16.89
CA LEU A 209 6.47 -4.05 -17.65
C LEU A 209 7.76 -3.25 -17.45
N ALA A 210 8.65 -3.75 -16.60
CA ALA A 210 9.89 -3.08 -16.27
C ALA A 210 10.78 -2.94 -17.50
N ASP A 211 11.52 -1.82 -17.59
CA ASP A 211 12.52 -1.61 -18.64
C ASP A 211 13.67 -2.62 -18.54
N ASN A 212 13.94 -3.11 -17.32
CA ASN A 212 14.85 -4.22 -17.10
C ASN A 212 14.16 -5.56 -17.44
N PRO A 213 14.59 -6.26 -18.51
CA PRO A 213 13.97 -7.51 -18.92
C PRO A 213 14.16 -8.64 -17.90
N ASP A 214 15.15 -8.56 -17.00
CA ASP A 214 15.37 -9.54 -15.93
C ASP A 214 14.32 -9.43 -14.80
N ILE A 215 13.61 -8.29 -14.72
CA ILE A 215 12.44 -8.09 -13.86
C ILE A 215 11.17 -8.46 -14.62
N GLY A 216 11.10 -8.07 -15.90
CA GLY A 216 9.96 -8.35 -16.76
C GLY A 216 8.68 -7.71 -16.23
N LEU A 217 7.57 -8.46 -16.27
CA LEU A 217 6.30 -7.99 -15.77
C LEU A 217 6.23 -8.11 -14.24
N MET A 218 5.95 -7.01 -13.54
CA MET A 218 5.65 -7.02 -12.11
C MET A 218 4.29 -6.38 -11.81
N VAL A 219 3.78 -6.58 -10.60
CA VAL A 219 2.54 -5.95 -10.15
C VAL A 219 2.78 -5.18 -8.86
N PHE A 220 2.37 -3.92 -8.85
CA PHE A 220 2.12 -3.18 -7.62
C PHE A 220 0.64 -3.31 -7.28
N VAL A 221 0.33 -3.71 -6.05
CA VAL A 221 -1.04 -3.81 -5.54
C VAL A 221 -1.18 -2.93 -4.31
N SER A 222 -2.00 -1.88 -4.38
CA SER A 222 -2.41 -1.11 -3.21
C SER A 222 -3.68 -1.72 -2.61
N ILE A 223 -3.78 -1.82 -1.29
CA ILE A 223 -4.88 -2.48 -0.59
C ILE A 223 -5.35 -1.57 0.55
N GLY A 224 -6.57 -1.06 0.41
CA GLY A 224 -7.21 -0.23 1.43
C GLY A 224 -7.78 -1.09 2.56
N MET A 225 -7.33 -0.88 3.78
CA MET A 225 -7.78 -1.60 4.98
C MET A 225 -8.67 -0.71 5.83
N SER A 226 -9.83 -1.21 6.28
CA SER A 226 -10.73 -0.56 7.26
C SER A 226 -11.12 0.90 6.97
N GLU A 227 -12.41 1.21 7.03
CA GLU A 227 -12.94 2.52 6.60
C GLU A 227 -12.78 2.73 5.08
N VAL A 228 -13.05 3.94 4.57
CA VAL A 228 -13.29 4.22 3.14
C VAL A 228 -12.09 3.89 2.23
N SER A 229 -10.89 3.72 2.81
CA SER A 229 -9.57 3.47 2.20
C SER A 229 -9.59 3.32 0.69
N THR A 230 -9.72 4.48 0.04
CA THR A 230 -9.91 4.57 -1.41
C THR A 230 -8.56 4.55 -2.08
N ASN A 231 -8.45 3.79 -3.17
CA ASN A 231 -7.24 3.69 -3.95
C ASN A 231 -7.38 4.60 -5.17
N GLU A 232 -6.69 5.73 -5.19
CA GLU A 232 -6.60 6.57 -6.38
C GLU A 232 -5.36 6.18 -7.18
N ILE A 233 -5.55 5.67 -8.41
CA ILE A 233 -4.46 5.45 -9.36
C ILE A 233 -4.37 6.68 -10.27
N THR A 234 -3.20 7.32 -10.32
CA THR A 234 -2.99 8.54 -11.13
C THR A 234 -2.37 8.28 -12.49
N VAL A 235 -1.70 7.12 -12.65
CA VAL A 235 -1.14 6.67 -13.93
C VAL A 235 -2.16 5.93 -14.78
N LYS A 236 -1.94 5.92 -16.10
CA LYS A 236 -2.82 5.29 -17.08
C LYS A 236 -2.10 4.19 -17.83
N THR A 237 -2.89 3.26 -18.37
CA THR A 237 -2.37 2.26 -19.30
C THR A 237 -1.73 2.95 -20.50
N GLY A 238 -0.49 2.55 -20.83
CA GLY A 238 0.31 3.16 -21.89
C GLY A 238 1.31 4.21 -21.41
N ASP A 239 1.19 4.70 -20.17
CA ASP A 239 2.18 5.61 -19.59
C ASP A 239 3.51 4.88 -19.37
N HIS A 240 4.62 5.58 -19.61
CA HIS A 240 5.95 5.12 -19.23
C HIS A 240 6.40 5.90 -17.99
N VAL A 241 6.69 5.19 -16.92
CA VAL A 241 7.08 5.77 -15.62
C VAL A 241 8.55 5.50 -15.34
N LYS A 242 9.21 6.43 -14.64
CA LYS A 242 10.54 6.20 -14.08
C LYS A 242 10.43 5.66 -12.66
N LYS A 243 11.46 4.92 -12.23
CA LYS A 243 11.61 4.51 -10.84
C LYS A 243 11.48 5.72 -9.90
N GLY A 244 10.53 5.65 -8.97
CA GLY A 244 10.20 6.71 -8.02
C GLY A 244 9.12 7.70 -8.47
N ASP A 245 8.60 7.62 -9.69
CA ASP A 245 7.44 8.43 -10.10
C ASP A 245 6.20 8.03 -9.30
N GLU A 246 5.29 8.97 -9.02
CA GLU A 246 4.06 8.69 -8.27
C GLU A 246 3.10 7.82 -9.12
N LEU A 247 2.59 6.72 -8.56
CA LEU A 247 1.55 5.90 -9.20
C LEU A 247 0.13 6.23 -8.70
N GLY A 248 0.01 6.97 -7.59
CA GLY A 248 -1.25 7.31 -6.93
C GLY A 248 -1.16 7.39 -5.41
N MET A 249 -2.30 7.25 -4.72
CA MET A 249 -2.38 7.38 -3.26
C MET A 249 -3.57 6.69 -2.60
N PHE A 250 -3.43 6.40 -1.30
CA PHE A 250 -4.55 6.08 -0.41
C PHE A 250 -5.21 7.36 0.06
N HIS A 251 -6.53 7.43 -0.04
CA HIS A 251 -7.33 8.38 0.73
C HIS A 251 -7.91 7.67 1.95
N PHE A 252 -7.65 8.24 3.13
CA PHE A 252 -8.09 7.81 4.47
C PHE A 252 -7.85 6.34 4.84
N GLY A 253 -7.92 6.05 6.15
CA GLY A 253 -7.97 4.69 6.68
C GLY A 253 -6.64 3.93 6.63
N GLY A 254 -6.71 2.63 6.95
CA GLY A 254 -5.56 1.75 6.98
C GLY A 254 -5.09 1.37 5.58
N SER A 255 -3.80 1.09 5.42
CA SER A 255 -3.20 0.90 4.10
C SER A 255 -2.09 -0.14 4.10
N THR A 256 -2.10 -1.04 3.12
CA THR A 256 -0.99 -1.98 2.86
C THR A 256 -0.76 -2.08 1.35
N HIS A 257 0.44 -2.48 0.95
CA HIS A 257 0.74 -2.71 -0.45
C HIS A 257 1.51 -4.01 -0.64
N CYS A 258 1.42 -4.56 -1.85
CA CYS A 258 2.21 -5.69 -2.29
C CYS A 258 3.01 -5.38 -3.55
N LEU A 259 4.20 -5.97 -3.63
CA LEU A 259 4.97 -6.12 -4.86
C LEU A 259 4.96 -7.61 -5.25
N VAL A 260 4.57 -7.90 -6.48
CA VAL A 260 4.45 -9.26 -7.01
C VAL A 260 5.40 -9.43 -8.19
N PHE A 261 6.31 -10.40 -8.08
CA PHE A 261 7.34 -10.71 -9.07
C PHE A 261 7.11 -12.09 -9.69
N GLN A 262 7.48 -12.24 -10.96
CA GLN A 262 7.41 -13.53 -11.66
C GLN A 262 8.44 -14.54 -11.11
N PRO A 263 8.26 -15.86 -11.36
CA PRO A 263 9.11 -16.92 -10.81
C PRO A 263 10.59 -16.84 -11.21
N HIS A 264 10.86 -16.30 -12.40
CA HIS A 264 12.22 -16.16 -12.91
C HIS A 264 13.00 -15.03 -12.24
N VAL A 265 12.32 -14.13 -11.51
CA VAL A 265 12.94 -12.96 -10.90
C VAL A 265 13.53 -13.33 -9.53
N HIS A 266 14.84 -13.34 -9.44
CA HIS A 266 15.56 -13.62 -8.20
C HIS A 266 15.81 -12.32 -7.41
N VAL A 267 14.91 -12.04 -6.48
CA VAL A 267 14.92 -10.79 -5.69
C VAL A 267 15.57 -11.01 -4.32
N ASP A 268 16.66 -10.30 -4.05
CA ASP A 268 17.31 -10.23 -2.74
C ASP A 268 16.84 -8.96 -2.00
N PHE A 269 16.05 -9.15 -0.95
CA PHE A 269 15.48 -8.05 -0.17
C PHE A 269 16.47 -7.51 0.86
N ASP A 270 16.55 -6.19 0.95
CA ASP A 270 17.24 -5.42 1.98
C ASP A 270 16.20 -4.76 2.89
N LEU A 271 15.77 -5.50 3.92
CA LEU A 271 14.76 -5.05 4.87
C LEU A 271 15.36 -4.23 6.02
N ARG A 272 16.58 -3.70 5.85
CA ARG A 272 17.28 -2.87 6.86
C ARG A 272 17.40 -3.54 8.24
N GLY A 273 17.61 -4.85 8.25
CA GLY A 273 17.73 -5.65 9.48
C GLY A 273 16.39 -6.02 10.14
N GLN A 274 15.25 -5.68 9.53
CA GLN A 274 13.92 -6.03 10.04
C GLN A 274 13.48 -7.42 9.57
N THR A 275 12.82 -8.16 10.46
CA THR A 275 12.10 -9.39 10.13
C THR A 275 10.63 -9.05 9.88
N PRO A 276 10.04 -9.36 8.71
CA PRO A 276 8.64 -9.07 8.44
C PRO A 276 7.70 -9.64 9.51
N GLY A 277 6.73 -8.83 9.97
CA GLY A 277 5.73 -9.28 10.94
C GLY A 277 4.82 -8.17 11.46
N THR A 278 4.34 -8.32 12.69
CA THR A 278 3.51 -7.34 13.42
C THR A 278 4.22 -6.75 14.64
N ASP A 279 5.54 -6.92 14.75
CA ASP A 279 6.32 -6.42 15.89
C ASP A 279 6.26 -4.88 15.95
N GLU A 280 6.02 -4.33 17.14
CA GLU A 280 5.96 -2.89 17.41
C GLU A 280 7.29 -2.17 17.13
N LYS A 281 8.40 -2.91 17.04
CA LYS A 281 9.72 -2.38 16.68
C LYS A 281 9.93 -2.17 15.18
N LEU A 282 8.98 -2.63 14.35
CA LEU A 282 9.07 -2.39 12.92
C LEU A 282 8.94 -0.90 12.61
N PHE A 283 9.77 -0.44 11.69
CA PHE A 283 9.84 0.95 11.29
C PHE A 283 9.71 1.07 9.78
N ASN A 284 9.24 2.24 9.34
CA ASN A 284 9.09 2.52 7.92
C ASN A 284 10.46 2.51 7.22
N ILE A 285 10.54 1.72 6.16
CA ILE A 285 11.59 1.90 5.17
C ILE A 285 11.16 3.07 4.27
N PRO A 286 12.00 4.09 4.06
CA PRO A 286 11.63 5.27 3.29
C PRO A 286 11.12 4.96 1.90
N VAL A 287 10.07 5.66 1.47
CA VAL A 287 9.62 5.57 0.07
C VAL A 287 10.76 5.98 -0.87
N ARG A 288 10.85 5.32 -2.04
CA ARG A 288 11.92 5.50 -3.03
C ARG A 288 13.33 5.04 -2.62
N SER A 289 13.53 4.56 -1.39
CA SER A 289 14.80 3.94 -0.98
C SER A 289 14.94 2.51 -1.52
N LYS A 290 16.15 1.94 -1.56
CA LYS A 290 16.35 0.55 -2.00
C LYS A 290 15.69 -0.42 -1.01
N ILE A 291 14.88 -1.34 -1.52
CA ILE A 291 14.33 -2.47 -0.76
C ILE A 291 14.77 -3.83 -1.28
N ALA A 292 15.24 -3.90 -2.52
CA ALA A 292 15.75 -5.15 -3.07
C ALA A 292 16.68 -4.92 -4.26
N VAL A 293 17.43 -5.96 -4.60
CA VAL A 293 18.22 -6.05 -5.82
C VAL A 293 17.83 -7.32 -6.57
N VAL A 294 17.63 -7.22 -7.88
CA VAL A 294 17.43 -8.38 -8.74
C VAL A 294 18.78 -8.95 -9.14
N LYS A 295 18.98 -10.24 -8.92
CA LYS A 295 20.17 -10.94 -9.38
C LYS A 295 20.13 -11.09 -10.89
N LYS A 296 21.19 -10.65 -11.57
CA LYS A 296 21.42 -10.97 -12.98
C LYS A 296 21.33 -12.48 -13.18
N PRO A 297 20.59 -12.98 -14.18
CA PRO A 297 20.67 -14.37 -14.58
C PRO A 297 22.14 -14.71 -14.79
N LYS A 298 22.64 -15.77 -14.14
CA LYS A 298 23.97 -16.29 -14.48
C LYS A 298 23.89 -16.68 -15.95
N GLY A 299 24.63 -15.97 -16.81
CA GLY A 299 24.59 -16.19 -18.25
C GLY A 299 24.62 -17.68 -18.55
N GLY A 300 23.53 -18.18 -19.13
CA GLY A 300 23.50 -19.53 -19.67
C GLY A 300 24.58 -19.61 -20.74
N LYS A 301 25.47 -20.60 -20.61
CA LYS A 301 26.34 -21.00 -21.72
C LYS A 301 25.50 -21.46 -22.89
#